data_AF-A0A8T6REG2-F1
#
_entry.id   AF-A0A8T6REG2-F1
#
_cell.length_a   1.000
_cell.length_b   1.000
_cell.length_c   1.000
_cell.angle_alpha   90.00
_cell.angle_beta   90.00
_cell.angle_gamma   90.00
#
_symmetry.space_group_name_H-M   'P 1'
#
loop_
_entity.id
_entity.type
_entity.pdbx_description
1 polymer ?
#
loop_
_entity_poly.entity_id
_entity_poly.type
_entity_poly.pdbx_seq_one_letter_code
_entity_poly.pdbx_strand_id
1 'polypeptide(L)'
;MITLSFLVNSGVTRLKASDIEVPFNELVKDPNFILIVIGAVIWFAAPYIPFIQPIFMTAGFVLTCLATAASALKRPLTMAWPGLIIGILIYLVGLYLAFIPILGNALSVIGAVLILFSAVPLALQYGNAPLMESFSDILEKKDKEKKAQTEEEPVTSKEKSEEIAQPDDMV
;
A
#
# COMPACT_ATOMS: atom_id res chain seq x y z
N MET A 1 -6.91 49.86 -23.96
CA MET A 1 -6.06 49.88 -22.75
C MET A 1 -6.98 49.63 -21.57
N ILE A 2 -7.25 48.35 -21.26
CA ILE A 2 -8.23 47.92 -20.24
C ILE A 2 -7.43 47.35 -19.07
N THR A 3 -7.58 47.99 -17.92
CA THR A 3 -7.01 47.65 -16.62
C THR A 3 -7.57 46.31 -16.14
N LEU A 4 -6.73 45.28 -16.15
CA LEU A 4 -7.02 43.97 -15.56
C LEU A 4 -6.77 44.04 -14.04
N SER A 5 -7.72 44.61 -13.30
CA SER A 5 -7.83 44.44 -11.85
C SER A 5 -8.86 43.36 -11.57
N PHE A 6 -8.49 42.09 -11.80
CA PHE A 6 -9.26 40.94 -11.31
C PHE A 6 -8.43 40.24 -10.24
N LEU A 7 -8.72 40.63 -9.01
CA LEU A 7 -8.98 39.71 -7.88
C LEU A 7 -8.52 38.25 -8.11
N VAL A 8 -7.27 37.95 -7.79
CA VAL A 8 -6.85 36.59 -7.39
C VAL A 8 -6.55 36.66 -5.90
N ASN A 9 -7.63 36.82 -5.14
CA ASN A 9 -7.71 36.60 -3.71
C ASN A 9 -8.13 35.14 -3.48
N SER A 10 -7.18 34.24 -3.66
CA SER A 10 -7.31 32.85 -3.24
C SER A 10 -5.97 32.49 -2.64
N GLY A 11 -5.98 32.24 -1.32
CA GLY A 11 -4.83 31.90 -0.50
C GLY A 11 -4.04 30.72 -1.06
N VAL A 12 -3.16 31.01 -2.02
CA VAL A 12 -2.09 30.13 -2.44
C VAL A 12 -1.08 30.16 -1.30
N THR A 13 -1.28 29.27 -0.33
CA THR A 13 -0.24 28.81 0.56
C THR A 13 0.99 28.56 -0.28
N ARG A 14 2.06 29.34 -0.02
CA ARG A 14 3.38 29.13 -0.59
C ARG A 14 3.78 27.69 -0.30
N LEU A 15 3.64 26.81 -1.29
CA LEU A 15 4.27 25.50 -1.27
C LEU A 15 5.77 25.75 -1.17
N LYS A 16 6.36 25.51 0.01
CA LYS A 16 7.81 25.51 0.14
C LYS A 16 8.31 24.32 -0.65
N ALA A 17 9.34 24.53 -1.46
CA ALA A 17 10.02 23.44 -2.18
C ALA A 17 10.59 22.35 -1.23
N SER A 18 10.63 22.62 0.08
CA SER A 18 11.02 21.65 1.12
C SER A 18 9.90 20.70 1.55
N ASP A 19 8.64 20.93 1.18
CA ASP A 19 7.51 20.04 1.52
C ASP A 19 7.35 18.90 0.51
N ILE A 20 8.24 18.81 -0.49
CA ILE A 20 8.41 17.63 -1.35
C ILE A 20 9.26 16.61 -0.59
N GLU A 21 8.87 16.26 0.64
CA GLU A 21 9.39 15.05 1.26
C GLU A 21 8.77 13.89 0.51
N VAL A 22 9.64 13.13 -0.16
CA VAL A 22 9.24 12.08 -1.08
C VAL A 22 8.40 11.05 -0.32
N PRO A 23 7.21 10.66 -0.82
CA PRO A 23 6.26 9.79 -0.11
C PRO A 23 6.78 8.38 0.19
N PHE A 24 8.03 8.06 -0.15
CA PHE A 24 8.69 6.79 0.16
C PHE A 24 8.76 6.49 1.66
N ASN A 25 8.97 7.51 2.51
CA ASN A 25 9.06 7.27 3.95
C ASN A 25 7.69 6.90 4.56
N GLU A 26 6.59 7.36 3.96
CA GLU A 26 5.24 6.92 4.32
C GLU A 26 4.93 5.53 3.74
N LEU A 27 5.37 5.28 2.51
CA LEU A 27 5.21 4.00 1.81
C LEU A 27 5.80 2.82 2.60
N VAL A 28 6.99 2.99 3.18
CA VAL A 28 7.67 1.91 3.94
C VAL A 28 7.04 1.67 5.31
N LYS A 29 6.32 2.65 5.87
CA LYS A 29 5.64 2.53 7.17
C LYS A 29 4.26 1.88 7.06
N ASP A 30 3.79 1.59 5.85
CA ASP A 30 2.50 0.97 5.65
C ASP A 30 2.48 -0.50 6.11
N PRO A 31 1.45 -0.91 6.87
CA PRO A 31 1.29 -2.32 7.25
C PRO A 31 1.12 -3.24 6.04
N ASN A 32 0.65 -2.71 4.91
CA ASN A 32 0.50 -3.45 3.66
C ASN A 32 1.67 -3.24 2.68
N PHE A 33 2.77 -2.59 3.10
CA PHE A 33 3.93 -2.35 2.24
C PHE A 33 4.47 -3.64 1.63
N ILE A 34 4.56 -4.72 2.43
CA ILE A 34 5.02 -6.03 1.96
C ILE A 34 4.13 -6.56 0.83
N LEU A 35 2.81 -6.44 0.95
CA LEU A 35 1.86 -6.87 -0.09
C LEU A 35 1.99 -6.03 -1.38
N ILE A 36 2.22 -4.73 -1.24
CA ILE A 36 2.49 -3.83 -2.37
C ILE A 36 3.78 -4.25 -3.08
N VAL A 37 4.85 -4.53 -2.33
CA VAL A 37 6.13 -4.97 -2.91
C VAL A 37 5.99 -6.33 -3.60
N ILE A 38 5.28 -7.29 -2.99
CA ILE A 38 5.03 -8.60 -3.61
C ILE A 38 4.25 -8.43 -4.91
N GLY A 39 3.19 -7.62 -4.92
CA GLY A 39 2.41 -7.33 -6.13
C GLY A 39 3.26 -6.67 -7.22
N ALA A 40 4.12 -5.72 -6.85
CA ALA A 40 5.05 -5.06 -7.75
C ALA A 40 6.09 -6.03 -8.33
N VAL A 41 6.63 -6.96 -7.53
CA VAL A 41 7.57 -7.99 -8.01
C VAL A 41 6.89 -8.95 -8.98
N ILE A 42 5.68 -9.41 -8.67
CA ILE A 42 4.89 -10.27 -9.58
C ILE A 42 4.61 -9.54 -10.89
N TRP A 43 4.27 -8.25 -10.81
CA TRP A 43 4.01 -7.43 -11.99
C TRP A 43 5.28 -7.21 -12.82
N PHE A 44 6.42 -6.94 -12.17
CA PHE A 44 7.71 -6.83 -12.82
C PHE A 44 8.15 -8.14 -13.49
N ALA A 45 7.87 -9.29 -12.86
CA ALA A 45 8.21 -10.61 -13.39
C ALA A 45 7.32 -11.03 -14.59
N ALA A 46 6.10 -10.49 -14.70
CA ALA A 46 5.12 -10.85 -15.72
C ALA A 46 5.63 -10.88 -17.18
N PRO A 47 6.34 -9.85 -17.70
CA PRO A 47 6.85 -9.88 -19.07
C PRO A 47 7.93 -10.93 -19.34
N TYR A 48 8.53 -11.53 -18.31
CA TYR A 48 9.56 -12.57 -18.47
C TYR A 48 8.98 -13.98 -18.57
N ILE A 49 7.67 -14.16 -18.32
CA ILE A 49 7.00 -15.47 -18.39
C ILE A 49 5.90 -15.44 -19.47
N PRO A 50 6.23 -15.69 -20.75
CA PRO A 50 5.34 -15.44 -21.88
C PRO A 50 4.03 -16.25 -21.84
N PHE A 51 4.04 -17.45 -21.25
CA PHE A 51 2.87 -18.35 -21.24
C PHE A 51 1.74 -17.90 -20.28
N ILE A 52 2.09 -17.20 -19.20
CA ILE A 52 1.15 -16.75 -18.14
C ILE A 52 1.21 -15.24 -17.93
N GLN A 53 1.85 -14.52 -18.85
CA GLN A 53 2.05 -13.07 -18.81
C GLN A 53 0.78 -12.27 -18.47
N PRO A 54 -0.38 -12.44 -19.14
CA PRO A 54 -1.56 -11.64 -18.83
C PRO A 54 -2.10 -11.92 -17.43
N ILE A 55 -1.97 -13.15 -16.93
CA ILE A 55 -2.41 -13.54 -15.59
C ILE A 55 -1.51 -12.89 -14.54
N PHE A 56 -0.19 -12.92 -14.74
CA PHE A 56 0.76 -12.31 -13.79
C PHE A 56 0.70 -10.79 -13.81
N MET A 57 0.50 -10.16 -14.97
CA MET A 57 0.27 -8.71 -15.06
C MET A 57 -0.98 -8.30 -14.28
N THR A 58 -2.10 -8.96 -14.53
CA THR A 58 -3.38 -8.62 -13.88
C THR A 58 -3.37 -8.95 -12.39
N ALA A 59 -2.85 -10.12 -12.00
CA ALA A 59 -2.72 -10.50 -10.59
C ALA A 59 -1.79 -9.55 -9.82
N GLY A 60 -0.61 -9.22 -10.38
CA GLY A 60 0.31 -8.26 -9.77
C GLY A 60 -0.30 -6.87 -9.63
N PHE A 61 -0.97 -6.38 -10.68
CA PHE A 61 -1.69 -5.11 -10.65
C PHE A 61 -2.80 -5.08 -9.61
N VAL A 62 -3.71 -6.07 -9.63
CA VAL A 62 -4.86 -6.15 -8.72
C VAL A 62 -4.40 -6.29 -7.27
N LEU A 63 -3.39 -7.13 -7.01
CA LEU A 63 -2.85 -7.30 -5.66
C LEU A 63 -2.25 -5.99 -5.14
N THR A 64 -1.48 -5.29 -5.97
CA THR A 64 -0.89 -3.99 -5.61
C THR A 64 -1.98 -2.94 -5.38
N CYS A 65 -3.00 -2.89 -6.23
CA CYS A 65 -4.12 -1.98 -6.11
C CYS A 65 -4.93 -2.24 -4.83
N LEU A 66 -5.23 -3.49 -4.52
CA LEU A 66 -6.00 -3.88 -3.33
C LEU A 66 -5.23 -3.59 -2.04
N ALA A 67 -3.93 -3.90 -2.00
CA ALA A 67 -3.07 -3.58 -0.87
C ALA A 67 -2.97 -2.06 -0.65
N THR A 68 -2.89 -1.30 -1.75
CA THR A 68 -2.89 0.16 -1.71
C THR A 68 -4.23 0.72 -1.23
N ALA A 69 -5.36 0.18 -1.71
CA ALA A 69 -6.70 0.59 -1.31
C ALA A 69 -6.97 0.33 0.18
N ALA A 70 -6.52 -0.82 0.70
CA ALA A 70 -6.64 -1.15 2.12
C ALA A 70 -5.88 -0.14 3.02
N SER A 71 -4.75 0.40 2.54
CA SER A 71 -3.99 1.43 3.25
C SER A 71 -4.47 2.86 2.97
N ALA A 72 -5.15 3.10 1.85
CA ALA A 72 -5.56 4.43 1.39
C ALA A 72 -6.49 5.15 2.38
N LEU A 73 -7.34 4.40 3.10
CA LEU A 73 -8.29 4.95 4.07
C LEU A 73 -7.62 5.68 5.24
N LYS A 74 -6.34 5.38 5.52
CA LYS A 74 -5.61 5.96 6.66
C LYS A 74 -4.72 7.14 6.28
N ARG A 75 -4.62 7.51 4.99
CA ARG A 75 -3.65 8.52 4.52
C ARG A 75 -4.28 9.88 4.21
N PRO A 76 -3.57 10.98 4.51
CA PRO A 76 -4.02 12.33 4.18
C PRO A 76 -3.87 12.65 2.68
N LEU A 77 -4.91 13.23 2.08
CA LEU A 77 -4.98 13.63 0.66
C LEU A 77 -3.98 14.69 0.22
N THR A 78 -3.52 15.50 1.16
CA THR A 78 -2.74 16.70 0.89
C THR A 78 -1.41 16.38 0.21
N MET A 79 -0.83 15.18 0.42
CA MET A 79 0.39 14.73 -0.25
C MET A 79 0.15 13.89 -1.51
N ALA A 80 -1.09 13.54 -1.82
CA ALA A 80 -1.35 12.59 -2.90
C ALA A 80 -1.24 13.22 -4.31
N TRP A 81 -1.54 14.51 -4.47
CA TRP A 81 -1.31 15.24 -5.72
C TRP A 81 0.15 15.29 -6.19
N PRO A 82 1.13 15.73 -5.36
CA PRO A 82 2.53 15.74 -5.78
C PRO A 82 3.06 14.32 -6.05
N GLY A 83 2.65 13.33 -5.25
CA GLY A 83 2.99 11.92 -5.49
C GLY A 83 2.48 11.40 -6.84
N LEU A 84 1.26 11.78 -7.24
CA LEU A 84 0.68 11.40 -8.53
C LEU A 84 1.50 11.96 -9.70
N ILE A 85 1.86 13.24 -9.64
CA ILE A 85 2.65 13.90 -10.70
C ILE A 85 4.03 13.24 -10.83
N ILE A 86 4.70 12.99 -9.71
CA ILE A 86 6.00 12.31 -9.68
C ILE A 86 5.88 10.89 -10.24
N GLY A 87 4.84 10.15 -9.84
CA GLY A 87 4.57 8.80 -10.34
C GLY A 87 4.37 8.76 -11.86
N ILE A 88 3.56 9.69 -12.41
CA ILE A 88 3.34 9.84 -13.86
C ILE A 88 4.66 10.13 -14.57
N LEU A 89 5.48 11.02 -14.01
CA LEU A 89 6.75 11.39 -14.62
C LEU A 89 7.72 10.20 -14.65
N ILE A 90 7.84 9.46 -13.55
CA ILE A 90 8.66 8.23 -13.47
C ILE A 90 8.12 7.17 -14.45
N TYR A 91 6.81 7.00 -14.54
CA TYR A 91 6.19 6.06 -15.48
C TYR A 91 6.51 6.41 -16.94
N LEU A 92 6.38 7.69 -17.31
CA LEU A 92 6.71 8.17 -18.66
C LEU A 92 8.20 7.98 -18.97
N VAL A 93 9.09 8.25 -18.00
CA VAL A 93 10.52 7.99 -18.14
C VAL A 93 10.80 6.51 -18.34
N GLY A 94 10.15 5.62 -17.56
CA GLY A 94 10.26 4.17 -17.73
C GLY A 94 9.78 3.69 -19.10
N LEU A 95 8.70 4.28 -19.60
CA LEU A 95 8.14 3.98 -20.93
C LEU A 95 9.08 4.48 -22.06
N TYR A 96 9.72 5.64 -21.89
CA TYR A 96 10.77 6.11 -22.80
C TYR A 96 12.00 5.20 -22.78
N LEU A 97 12.37 4.68 -21.60
CA LEU A 97 13.47 3.73 -21.41
C LEU A 97 13.09 2.28 -21.73
N ALA A 98 11.89 2.01 -22.27
CA ALA A 98 11.43 0.65 -22.58
C ALA A 98 12.35 -0.11 -23.55
N PHE A 99 13.21 0.60 -24.29
CA PHE A 99 14.28 0.00 -25.09
C PHE A 99 15.28 -0.83 -24.25
N ILE A 100 15.49 -0.47 -22.97
CA ILE A 100 16.27 -1.26 -22.02
C ILE A 100 15.28 -2.11 -21.21
N PRO A 101 15.11 -3.42 -21.51
CA PRO A 101 13.98 -4.21 -21.01
C PRO A 101 13.93 -4.35 -19.49
N ILE A 102 15.09 -4.35 -18.82
CA ILE A 102 15.14 -4.44 -17.35
C ILE A 102 14.86 -3.09 -16.70
N LEU A 103 15.57 -2.04 -17.14
CA LEU A 103 15.51 -0.72 -16.52
C LEU A 103 14.18 -0.01 -16.82
N GLY A 104 13.72 -0.04 -18.08
CA GLY A 104 12.44 0.56 -18.47
C GLY A 104 11.26 -0.10 -17.76
N ASN A 105 11.26 -1.44 -17.65
CA ASN A 105 10.21 -2.17 -16.96
C ASN A 105 10.22 -1.93 -15.44
N ALA A 106 11.41 -1.81 -14.83
CA ALA A 106 11.50 -1.48 -13.41
C ALA A 106 10.94 -0.08 -13.12
N LEU A 107 11.35 0.93 -13.90
CA LEU A 107 10.84 2.30 -13.73
C LEU A 107 9.34 2.40 -14.02
N SER A 108 8.83 1.70 -15.05
CA SER A 108 7.40 1.73 -15.36
C SER A 108 6.57 1.11 -14.23
N VAL A 109 7.00 -0.02 -13.66
CA VAL A 109 6.32 -0.63 -12.51
C VAL A 109 6.39 0.28 -11.29
N ILE A 110 7.55 0.84 -10.96
CA ILE A 110 7.71 1.78 -9.83
C ILE A 110 6.81 3.01 -10.02
N GLY A 111 6.82 3.60 -11.21
CA GLY A 111 5.96 4.74 -11.55
C GLY A 111 4.48 4.38 -11.43
N ALA A 112 4.07 3.22 -11.93
CA ALA A 112 2.68 2.76 -11.84
C ALA A 112 2.24 2.48 -10.40
N VAL A 113 3.11 1.92 -9.56
CA VAL A 113 2.84 1.71 -8.13
C VAL A 113 2.66 3.06 -7.42
N LEU A 114 3.51 4.05 -7.71
CA LEU A 114 3.37 5.41 -7.19
C LEU A 114 2.06 6.07 -7.64
N ILE A 115 1.70 5.91 -8.92
CA ILE A 115 0.42 6.38 -9.45
C ILE A 115 -0.73 5.74 -8.69
N LEU A 116 -0.74 4.42 -8.49
CA LEU A 116 -1.77 3.73 -7.71
C LEU A 116 -1.80 4.24 -6.26
N PHE A 117 -0.63 4.41 -5.66
CA PHE A 117 -0.49 4.87 -4.28
C PHE A 117 -1.13 6.23 -4.03
N SER A 118 -1.04 7.13 -5.01
CA SER A 118 -1.63 8.46 -4.95
C SER A 118 -3.05 8.51 -5.50
N ALA A 119 -3.33 7.83 -6.60
CA ALA A 119 -4.62 7.87 -7.29
C ALA A 119 -5.72 7.14 -6.53
N VAL A 120 -5.42 6.03 -5.85
CA VAL A 120 -6.43 5.23 -5.13
C VAL A 120 -7.06 6.00 -3.96
N PRO A 121 -6.29 6.65 -3.05
CA PRO A 121 -6.88 7.54 -2.04
C PRO A 121 -7.70 8.68 -2.65
N LEU A 122 -7.16 9.33 -3.70
CA LEU A 122 -7.89 10.38 -4.43
C LEU A 122 -9.23 9.87 -4.96
N ALA A 123 -9.24 8.73 -5.64
CA ALA A 123 -10.45 8.15 -6.21
C ALA A 123 -11.47 7.75 -5.15
N LEU A 124 -11.02 7.21 -4.01
CA LEU A 124 -11.91 6.81 -2.92
C LEU A 124 -12.53 8.00 -2.20
N GLN A 125 -11.78 9.08 -1.98
CA GLN A 125 -12.26 10.24 -1.22
C GLN A 125 -12.99 11.28 -2.10
N TYR A 126 -12.57 11.49 -3.36
CA TYR A 126 -13.31 12.33 -4.31
C TYR A 126 -14.47 11.58 -4.98
N GLY A 127 -14.46 10.26 -4.98
CA GLY A 127 -15.49 9.43 -5.62
C GLY A 127 -16.84 9.41 -4.90
N ASN A 128 -16.96 10.01 -3.71
CA ASN A 128 -18.20 10.12 -2.93
C ASN A 128 -18.98 8.79 -2.82
N ALA A 129 -18.27 7.67 -2.76
CA ALA A 129 -18.88 6.35 -2.87
C ALA A 129 -19.25 5.80 -1.47
N PRO A 130 -20.47 5.24 -1.29
CA PRO A 130 -20.93 4.57 -0.06
C PRO A 130 -20.15 3.28 0.29
N LEU A 131 -18.98 3.06 -0.33
CA LEU A 131 -18.07 1.95 -0.05
C LEU A 131 -17.42 2.06 1.34
N MET A 132 -17.31 3.27 1.92
CA MET A 132 -16.82 3.48 3.29
C MET A 132 -17.67 2.70 4.33
N GLU A 133 -19.00 2.66 4.17
CA GLU A 133 -19.87 1.85 5.03
C GLU A 133 -19.58 0.35 4.87
N SER A 134 -19.52 -0.13 3.62
CA SER A 134 -19.31 -1.56 3.33
C SER A 134 -17.93 -2.06 3.75
N PHE A 135 -16.87 -1.25 3.57
CA PHE A 135 -15.53 -1.60 4.04
C PHE A 135 -15.39 -1.46 5.56
N SER A 136 -16.09 -0.51 6.19
CA SER A 136 -16.08 -0.39 7.66
C SER A 136 -16.74 -1.60 8.31
N ASP A 137 -17.85 -2.10 7.76
CA ASP A 137 -18.52 -3.32 8.28
C ASP A 137 -17.63 -4.57 8.18
N ILE A 138 -16.81 -4.68 7.13
CA ILE A 138 -15.89 -5.80 6.92
C ILE A 138 -14.62 -5.65 7.78
N LEU A 139 -14.10 -4.43 7.93
CA LEU A 139 -12.94 -4.14 8.78
C LEU A 139 -13.27 -4.30 10.27
N GLU A 140 -14.45 -3.82 10.70
CA GLU A 140 -14.94 -4.03 12.07
C GLU A 140 -15.16 -5.50 12.39
N LYS A 141 -15.70 -6.29 11.44
CA LYS A 141 -15.84 -7.75 11.63
C LYS A 141 -14.48 -8.42 11.79
N LYS A 142 -13.47 -8.03 10.98
CA LYS A 142 -12.12 -8.56 11.14
C LYS A 142 -11.42 -8.14 12.43
N ASP A 143 -11.58 -6.89 12.88
CA ASP A 143 -11.00 -6.44 14.15
C ASP A 143 -11.71 -7.07 15.36
N LYS A 144 -13.02 -7.33 15.26
CA LYS A 144 -13.77 -8.09 16.29
C LYS A 144 -13.37 -9.57 16.30
N GLU A 145 -13.17 -10.21 15.14
CA GLU A 145 -12.64 -11.59 15.06
C GLU A 145 -11.19 -11.68 15.60
N LYS A 146 -10.34 -10.68 15.30
CA LYS A 146 -8.96 -10.66 15.81
C LYS A 146 -8.89 -10.44 17.33
N LYS A 147 -9.81 -9.65 17.89
CA LYS A 147 -9.94 -9.47 19.34
C LYS A 147 -10.53 -10.71 20.02
N ALA A 148 -11.52 -11.36 19.41
CA ALA A 148 -12.09 -12.61 19.92
C ALA A 148 -11.07 -13.77 19.93
N GLN A 149 -10.17 -13.84 18.94
CA GLN A 149 -9.06 -14.82 18.94
C GLN A 149 -7.90 -14.48 19.90
N THR A 150 -7.86 -13.27 20.47
CA THR A 150 -6.86 -12.91 21.50
C THR A 150 -7.38 -13.13 22.92
N GLU A 151 -8.69 -13.33 23.11
CA GLU A 151 -9.33 -13.48 24.43
C GLU A 151 -9.72 -14.93 24.80
N GLU A 152 -9.56 -15.90 23.88
CA GLU A 152 -9.71 -17.34 24.15
C GLU A 152 -8.40 -18.12 23.94
N GLU A 153 -7.33 -17.73 24.64
CA GLU A 153 -6.33 -18.70 25.11
C GLU A 153 -6.31 -18.66 26.64
N PRO A 154 -6.72 -19.73 27.34
CA PRO A 154 -6.59 -19.79 28.78
C PRO A 154 -5.11 -19.95 29.13
N VAL A 155 -4.52 -18.89 29.69
CA VAL A 155 -3.27 -18.99 30.44
C VAL A 155 -3.55 -19.73 31.74
N THR A 156 -3.03 -20.95 31.89
CA THR A 156 -2.53 -21.40 33.19
C THR A 156 -1.14 -21.99 33.01
N SER A 157 -0.18 -21.08 33.17
CA SER A 157 1.15 -21.19 33.75
C SER A 157 1.86 -22.53 33.78
N LYS A 158 3.03 -22.54 33.13
CA LYS A 158 4.22 -23.31 33.51
C LYS A 158 4.63 -23.01 34.96
N GLU A 159 5.24 -23.98 35.64
CA GLU A 159 6.52 -23.90 36.41
C GLU A 159 6.61 -25.11 37.40
N LYS A 160 7.34 -26.19 37.05
CA LYS A 160 8.72 -26.55 37.51
C LYS A 160 8.81 -27.02 38.98
N SER A 161 9.15 -28.30 39.22
CA SER A 161 10.25 -28.75 40.10
C SER A 161 10.30 -30.28 40.28
N GLU A 162 11.45 -30.86 39.94
CA GLU A 162 12.26 -31.86 40.66
C GLU A 162 11.65 -32.89 41.64
N GLU A 163 12.02 -34.16 41.37
CA GLU A 163 12.64 -35.13 42.30
C GLU A 163 11.77 -36.01 43.24
N ILE A 164 12.17 -37.29 43.26
CA ILE A 164 11.90 -38.40 44.20
C ILE A 164 10.63 -39.27 43.99
N ALA A 165 10.82 -40.48 43.42
CA ALA A 165 10.39 -41.75 44.02
C ALA A 165 10.99 -42.96 43.29
N GLN A 166 11.54 -43.87 44.07
CA GLN A 166 12.17 -45.16 43.74
C GLN A 166 11.25 -46.12 42.95
N PRO A 167 11.82 -47.15 42.28
CA PRO A 167 11.16 -48.45 42.21
C PRO A 167 11.94 -49.46 43.06
N ASP A 168 11.41 -49.76 44.25
CA ASP A 168 11.66 -51.03 44.93
C ASP A 168 10.55 -52.01 44.54
N ASP A 169 10.96 -53.24 44.24
CA ASP A 169 10.19 -54.48 44.16
C ASP A 169 9.03 -54.61 43.16
N MET A 170 9.27 -55.38 42.09
CA MET A 170 8.72 -56.75 41.98
C MET A 170 9.24 -57.51 40.75
N VAL A 171 9.78 -58.71 41.06
CA VAL A 171 10.20 -59.87 40.24
C VAL A 171 11.65 -59.90 39.75
#